data_AF-A0A2I0V198-F1
#
_entry.id   AF-A0A2I0V198-F1
#
_cell.length_a   1.000
_cell.length_b   1.000
_cell.length_c   1.000
_cell.angle_alpha   90.00
_cell.angle_beta   90.00
_cell.angle_gamma   90.00
#
_symmetry.space_group_name_H-M   'P 1'
#
loop_
_entity.id
_entity.type
_entity.pdbx_description
1 polymer ?
#
loop_
_entity_poly.entity_id
_entity_poly.type
_entity_poly.pdbx_seq_one_letter_code
_entity_poly.pdbx_strand_id
1 'polypeptide(L)'
;MNEETQEFTIIVEGGKEQKCRVVFTFDAEDKSYVLFSLVDDKGQEIPGDISAMTFDYDDNTGEMANLQPVETDAEWEMINEVVLTLLDEFDAEPQLITVTNEDGTDQICEVIHTFSSEQFGKSYVLYVPATDEPMEERDIFAAQYLSGNDGSIEELLPIETDEEWAFVEDVLNEL
;
A
#
# COMPACT_ATOMS: atom_id res chain seq x y z
N MET A 1 10.30 13.78 -7.86
CA MET A 1 10.56 13.00 -9.09
C MET A 1 9.18 12.74 -9.68
N ASN A 2 8.95 12.99 -10.97
CA ASN A 2 7.62 12.77 -11.53
C ASN A 2 7.37 11.26 -11.57
N GLU A 3 6.51 10.78 -10.69
CA GLU A 3 5.85 9.48 -10.84
C GLU A 3 4.87 9.65 -12.01
N GLU A 4 5.38 9.54 -13.24
CA GLU A 4 4.50 9.40 -14.40
C GLU A 4 3.85 8.04 -14.30
N THR A 5 2.64 8.02 -13.77
CA THR A 5 1.81 6.84 -13.70
C THR A 5 1.59 6.29 -15.10
N GLN A 6 2.26 5.20 -15.46
CA GLN A 6 2.16 4.63 -16.79
C GLN A 6 0.87 3.80 -16.87
N GLU A 7 -0.09 4.24 -17.70
CA GLU A 7 -1.35 3.55 -17.95
C GLU A 7 -1.36 2.96 -19.35
N PHE A 8 -1.95 1.79 -19.53
CA PHE A 8 -2.11 1.16 -20.84
C PHE A 8 -3.44 0.41 -20.92
N THR A 9 -3.88 0.11 -22.13
CA THR A 9 -5.13 -0.64 -22.37
C THR A 9 -4.80 -1.99 -22.95
N ILE A 10 -5.33 -3.04 -22.34
CA ILE A 10 -5.27 -4.40 -22.87
C ILE A 10 -6.63 -4.84 -23.38
N ILE A 11 -6.64 -5.79 -24.30
CA ILE A 11 -7.85 -6.45 -24.77
C ILE A 11 -7.95 -7.78 -24.02
N VAL A 12 -8.90 -7.90 -23.10
CA VAL A 12 -9.13 -9.15 -22.36
C VAL A 12 -9.90 -10.17 -23.22
N GLU A 13 -9.98 -11.43 -22.75
CA GLU A 13 -10.63 -12.59 -23.40
C GLU A 13 -12.18 -12.49 -23.57
N GLY A 14 -12.64 -11.34 -24.05
CA GLY A 14 -14.00 -11.07 -24.49
C GLY A 14 -14.08 -9.94 -25.52
N GLY A 15 -12.93 -9.45 -26.02
CA GLY A 15 -12.86 -8.30 -26.92
C GLY A 15 -13.21 -6.98 -26.23
N LYS A 16 -13.19 -6.95 -24.89
CA LYS A 16 -13.40 -5.73 -24.10
C LYS A 16 -12.05 -5.08 -23.84
N GLU A 17 -12.01 -3.77 -24.01
CA GLU A 17 -10.88 -2.94 -23.62
C GLU A 17 -10.89 -2.77 -22.10
N GLN A 18 -9.81 -3.19 -21.46
CA GLN A 18 -9.61 -3.06 -20.02
C GLN A 18 -8.43 -2.11 -19.81
N LYS A 19 -8.69 -0.99 -19.12
CA LYS A 19 -7.63 -0.06 -18.74
C LYS A 19 -6.88 -0.63 -17.55
N CYS A 20 -5.56 -0.48 -17.58
CA CYS A 20 -4.63 -1.02 -16.61
C CYS A 20 -3.63 0.07 -16.21
N ARG A 21 -3.23 0.05 -14.95
CA ARG A 21 -2.19 0.93 -14.41
C ARG A 21 -0.97 0.10 -14.06
N VAL A 22 0.19 0.51 -14.57
CA VAL A 22 1.47 -0.12 -14.24
C VAL A 22 1.76 0.13 -12.77
N VAL A 23 1.97 -0.97 -12.04
CA VAL A 23 2.42 -0.96 -10.64
C VAL A 23 3.94 -1.02 -10.63
N PHE A 24 4.53 -1.95 -11.38
CA PHE A 24 5.98 -2.15 -11.40
C PHE A 24 6.42 -2.89 -12.68
N THR A 25 7.67 -2.69 -13.10
CA THR A 25 8.29 -3.45 -14.19
C THR A 25 9.65 -3.97 -13.77
N PHE A 26 9.97 -5.20 -14.17
CA PHE A 26 11.26 -5.80 -13.89
C PHE A 26 11.69 -6.74 -15.00
N ASP A 27 13.01 -6.90 -15.14
CA ASP A 27 13.62 -7.80 -16.12
C ASP A 27 14.08 -9.08 -15.41
N ALA A 28 13.75 -10.24 -15.98
CA ALA A 28 14.22 -11.52 -15.49
C ALA A 28 14.67 -12.44 -16.64
N GLU A 29 15.89 -12.96 -16.49
CA GLU A 29 16.58 -13.76 -17.51
C GLU A 29 16.66 -13.03 -18.87
N ASP A 30 15.78 -13.37 -19.80
CA ASP A 30 15.69 -12.83 -21.16
C ASP A 30 14.30 -12.21 -21.45
N LYS A 31 13.45 -12.04 -20.44
CA LYS A 31 12.10 -11.48 -20.57
C LYS A 31 11.88 -10.33 -19.60
N SER A 32 11.09 -9.35 -20.02
CA SER A 32 10.64 -8.26 -19.16
C SER A 32 9.20 -8.53 -18.72
N TYR A 33 8.91 -8.24 -17.45
CA TYR A 33 7.63 -8.46 -16.80
C TYR A 33 7.05 -7.13 -16.33
N VAL A 34 5.76 -6.95 -16.57
CA VAL A 34 5.00 -5.80 -16.09
C VAL A 34 3.92 -6.29 -15.13
N LEU A 35 3.92 -5.73 -13.94
CA LEU A 35 2.86 -5.86 -12.94
C LEU A 35 1.90 -4.68 -13.09
N PHE A 36 0.61 -4.97 -13.16
CA PHE A 36 -0.40 -3.95 -13.34
C PHE A 36 -1.68 -4.27 -12.57
N SER A 37 -2.37 -3.22 -12.14
CA SER A 37 -3.69 -3.32 -11.53
C SER A 37 -4.76 -2.94 -12.53
N LEU A 38 -5.90 -3.63 -12.46
CA LEU A 38 -7.08 -3.27 -13.23
C LEU A 38 -7.74 -2.04 -12.61
N VAL A 39 -8.12 -1.09 -13.45
CA VAL A 39 -8.91 0.07 -13.02
C VAL A 39 -10.38 -0.12 -13.41
N ASP A 40 -11.28 0.32 -12.54
CA ASP A 40 -12.73 0.30 -12.81
C ASP A 40 -13.15 1.43 -13.78
N ASP A 41 -14.45 1.49 -14.12
CA ASP A 41 -15.02 2.51 -15.01
C ASP A 41 -14.83 3.94 -14.47
N LYS A 42 -14.63 4.10 -13.16
CA LYS A 42 -14.29 5.37 -12.49
C LYS A 42 -12.79 5.66 -12.43
N GLY A 43 -11.94 4.76 -12.92
CA GLY A 43 -10.49 4.89 -12.88
C GLY A 43 -9.88 4.63 -11.50
N GLN A 44 -10.61 3.99 -10.58
CA GLN A 44 -10.07 3.55 -9.30
C GLN A 44 -9.42 2.17 -9.47
N GLU A 45 -8.23 2.01 -8.90
CA GLU A 45 -7.53 0.73 -8.85
C GLU A 45 -8.31 -0.25 -7.98
N ILE A 46 -8.40 -1.50 -8.44
CA ILE A 46 -9.05 -2.56 -7.68
C ILE A 46 -7.99 -3.20 -6.77
N PRO A 47 -8.07 -3.00 -5.44
CA PRO A 47 -7.09 -3.56 -4.52
C PRO A 47 -7.15 -5.09 -4.51
N GLY A 48 -5.99 -5.74 -4.55
CA GLY A 48 -5.86 -7.20 -4.48
C GLY A 48 -5.90 -7.96 -5.81
N ASP A 49 -6.05 -7.29 -6.95
CA ASP A 49 -6.12 -7.93 -8.29
C ASP A 49 -4.91 -7.52 -9.15
N ILE A 50 -3.69 -7.80 -8.65
CA ILE A 50 -2.46 -7.56 -9.43
C ILE A 50 -2.33 -8.66 -10.49
N SER A 51 -2.28 -8.24 -11.75
CA SER A 51 -2.02 -9.10 -12.90
C SER A 51 -0.61 -8.86 -13.43
N ALA A 52 -0.08 -9.87 -14.14
CA ALA A 52 1.26 -9.82 -14.72
C ALA A 52 1.24 -10.26 -16.18
N MET A 53 2.05 -9.58 -17.00
CA MET A 53 2.28 -9.91 -18.42
C MET A 53 3.76 -9.75 -18.75
N THR A 54 4.23 -10.48 -19.76
CA THR A 54 5.55 -10.22 -20.34
C THR A 54 5.44 -9.15 -21.41
N PHE A 55 6.48 -8.36 -21.60
CA PHE A 55 6.54 -7.35 -22.66
C PHE A 55 7.93 -7.30 -23.31
N ASP A 56 7.97 -6.72 -24.51
CA ASP A 56 9.19 -6.35 -25.22
C ASP A 56 9.28 -4.82 -25.31
N TYR A 57 10.48 -4.28 -25.50
CA TYR A 57 10.65 -2.86 -25.79
C TYR A 57 10.49 -2.60 -27.29
N ASP A 58 9.65 -1.64 -27.67
CA ASP A 58 9.61 -1.17 -29.05
C ASP A 58 10.93 -0.44 -29.38
N ASP A 59 11.68 -0.94 -30.37
CA ASP A 59 12.96 -0.36 -30.82
C ASP A 59 12.85 1.11 -31.28
N ASN A 60 11.65 1.61 -31.64
CA ASN A 60 11.46 2.96 -32.16
C ASN A 60 11.01 3.95 -31.08
N THR A 61 10.15 3.52 -30.15
CA THR A 61 9.59 4.39 -29.11
C THR A 61 10.19 4.15 -27.73
N GLY A 62 10.78 2.98 -27.49
CA GLY A 62 11.24 2.55 -26.17
C GLY A 62 10.09 2.21 -25.22
N GLU A 63 8.85 2.15 -25.72
CA GLU A 63 7.67 1.84 -24.92
C GLU A 63 7.45 0.33 -24.83
N MET A 64 6.66 -0.10 -23.84
CA MET A 64 6.25 -1.51 -23.70
C MET A 64 5.38 -1.90 -24.89
N ALA A 65 5.78 -2.95 -25.59
CA ALA A 65 5.07 -3.53 -26.71
C ALA A 65 4.98 -5.06 -26.54
N ASN A 66 4.19 -5.70 -27.41
CA ASN A 66 4.08 -7.16 -27.47
C ASN A 66 3.74 -7.83 -26.12
N LEU A 67 2.69 -7.31 -25.46
CA LEU A 67 2.23 -7.85 -24.18
C LEU A 67 1.70 -9.28 -24.35
N GLN A 68 2.27 -10.24 -23.61
CA GLN A 68 1.82 -11.63 -23.60
C GLN A 68 1.42 -12.08 -22.18
N PRO A 69 0.37 -12.90 -22.03
CA PRO A 69 -0.02 -13.42 -20.73
C PRO A 69 1.04 -14.37 -20.17
N VAL A 70 1.20 -14.35 -18.86
CA VAL A 70 2.04 -15.31 -18.14
C VAL A 70 1.26 -16.62 -17.95
N GLU A 71 1.75 -17.71 -18.53
CA GLU A 71 1.03 -18.99 -18.55
C GLU A 71 1.73 -20.08 -17.73
N THR A 72 2.96 -19.86 -17.27
CA THR A 72 3.74 -20.91 -16.58
C THR A 72 3.80 -20.69 -15.07
N ASP A 73 3.64 -21.76 -14.29
CA ASP A 73 3.72 -21.71 -12.83
C ASP A 73 5.07 -21.15 -12.34
N ALA A 74 6.17 -21.46 -13.04
CA ALA A 74 7.50 -20.97 -12.66
C ALA A 74 7.63 -19.44 -12.78
N GLU A 75 7.01 -18.84 -13.80
CA GLU A 75 6.95 -17.38 -13.96
C GLU A 75 6.07 -16.77 -12.87
N TRP A 76 4.95 -17.41 -12.53
CA TRP A 76 4.08 -16.98 -11.44
C TRP A 76 4.75 -17.08 -10.06
N GLU A 77 5.54 -18.12 -9.79
CA GLU A 77 6.32 -18.21 -8.55
C GLU A 77 7.31 -17.05 -8.44
N MET A 78 8.03 -16.73 -9.52
CA MET A 78 8.95 -15.59 -9.55
C MET A 78 8.21 -14.25 -9.35
N ILE A 79 7.12 -14.04 -10.08
CA ILE A 79 6.28 -12.84 -9.95
C ILE A 79 5.76 -12.69 -8.54
N ASN A 80 5.30 -13.78 -7.92
CA ASN A 80 4.79 -13.76 -6.57
C ASN A 80 5.89 -13.36 -5.57
N GLU A 81 7.11 -13.86 -5.71
CA GLU A 81 8.24 -13.42 -4.87
C GLU A 81 8.53 -11.93 -5.04
N VAL A 82 8.49 -11.42 -6.27
CA VAL A 82 8.65 -9.98 -6.55
C VAL A 82 7.49 -9.19 -5.97
N VAL A 83 6.24 -9.64 -6.14
CA VAL A 83 5.04 -9.00 -5.58
C VAL A 83 5.09 -9.02 -4.06
N LEU A 84 5.50 -10.10 -3.41
CA LEU A 84 5.64 -10.16 -1.96
C LEU A 84 6.75 -9.23 -1.48
N THR A 85 7.87 -9.16 -2.19
CA THR A 85 8.95 -8.20 -1.87
C THR A 85 8.47 -6.77 -2.07
N LEU A 86 7.72 -6.49 -3.14
CA LEU A 86 7.11 -5.19 -3.38
C LEU A 86 6.06 -4.88 -2.33
N LEU A 87 5.20 -5.83 -1.95
CA LEU A 87 4.22 -5.63 -0.89
C LEU A 87 4.89 -5.48 0.47
N ASP A 88 6.05 -6.08 0.71
CA ASP A 88 6.88 -5.85 1.91
C ASP A 88 7.56 -4.47 1.86
N GLU A 89 8.00 -4.01 0.67
CA GLU A 89 8.50 -2.65 0.44
C GLU A 89 7.38 -1.59 0.44
N PHE A 90 6.17 -1.98 0.06
CA PHE A 90 4.93 -1.20 0.04
C PHE A 90 4.00 -1.59 1.21
N ASP A 91 4.54 -2.20 2.28
CA ASP A 91 3.75 -2.80 3.36
C ASP A 91 2.97 -1.72 4.12
N ALA A 92 1.78 -1.49 3.62
CA ALA A 92 0.65 -0.99 4.37
C ALA A 92 -0.58 -1.64 3.73
N GLU A 93 -0.74 -2.96 3.92
CA GLU A 93 -2.11 -3.39 4.18
C GLU A 93 -2.61 -2.47 5.31
N PRO A 94 -3.73 -1.73 5.12
CA PRO A 94 -4.18 -0.78 6.11
C PRO A 94 -4.38 -1.54 7.41
N GLN A 95 -3.49 -1.34 8.37
CA GLN A 95 -3.54 -2.02 9.65
C GLN A 95 -4.76 -1.45 10.39
N LEU A 96 -5.88 -2.18 10.37
CA LEU A 96 -7.11 -1.75 10.99
C LEU A 96 -7.09 -2.07 12.48
N ILE A 97 -7.35 -1.06 13.30
CA ILE A 97 -7.49 -1.20 14.75
C ILE A 97 -8.90 -0.80 15.17
N THR A 98 -9.40 -1.45 16.22
CA THR A 98 -10.66 -1.07 16.87
C THR A 98 -10.33 -0.19 18.06
N VAL A 99 -10.78 1.06 18.00
CA VAL A 99 -10.62 2.04 19.09
C VAL A 99 -11.96 2.25 19.77
N THR A 100 -12.01 2.06 21.08
CA THR A 100 -13.21 2.37 21.87
C THR A 100 -13.14 3.82 22.36
N ASN A 101 -14.08 4.66 21.92
CA ASN A 101 -14.16 6.07 22.32
C ASN A 101 -14.73 6.25 23.74
N GLU A 102 -14.70 7.47 24.28
CA GLU A 102 -15.21 7.81 25.63
C GLU A 102 -16.70 7.46 25.85
N ASP A 103 -17.51 7.43 24.78
CA ASP A 103 -18.91 7.00 24.82
C ASP A 103 -19.09 5.47 24.87
N GLY A 104 -18.00 4.69 24.86
CA GLY A 104 -18.03 3.22 24.82
C GLY A 104 -18.44 2.65 23.46
N THR A 105 -18.32 3.44 22.39
CA THR A 105 -18.56 3.00 21.01
C THR A 105 -17.25 2.59 20.37
N ASP A 106 -17.23 1.40 19.78
CA ASP A 106 -16.10 0.90 19.00
C ASP A 106 -16.10 1.55 17.61
N GLN A 107 -14.98 2.14 17.24
CA GLN A 107 -14.72 2.76 15.95
C GLN A 107 -13.56 2.03 15.27
N ILE A 108 -13.74 1.70 13.98
CA ILE A 108 -12.65 1.15 13.17
C ILE A 108 -11.78 2.30 12.67
N CYS A 109 -10.49 2.18 12.92
CA CYS A 109 -9.47 3.13 12.51
C CYS A 109 -8.41 2.42 11.67
N GLU A 110 -7.84 3.16 10.74
CA GLU A 110 -6.73 2.73 9.90
C GLU A 110 -5.43 3.32 10.45
N VAL A 111 -4.45 2.46 10.70
CA VAL A 111 -3.11 2.85 11.13
C VAL A 111 -2.35 3.40 9.93
N ILE A 112 -1.89 4.64 10.08
CA ILE A 112 -1.07 5.35 9.11
C ILE A 112 0.40 5.02 9.30
N HIS A 113 0.86 5.00 10.56
CA HIS A 113 2.27 4.76 10.88
C HIS A 113 2.44 4.26 12.32
N THR A 114 3.46 3.44 12.56
CA THR A 114 3.87 3.02 13.91
C THR A 114 5.36 3.25 14.10
N PHE A 115 5.75 3.76 15.26
CA PHE A 115 7.14 4.03 15.58
C PHE A 115 7.41 3.85 17.07
N SER A 116 8.68 3.66 17.43
CA SER A 116 9.09 3.52 18.82
C SER A 116 10.09 4.60 19.20
N SER A 117 9.93 5.16 20.41
CA SER A 117 10.87 6.13 20.95
C SER A 117 11.82 5.44 21.91
N GLU A 118 13.12 5.42 21.57
CA GLU A 118 14.17 4.99 22.49
C GLU A 118 14.29 5.92 23.71
N GLN A 119 13.90 7.20 23.56
CA GLN A 119 13.97 8.20 24.62
C GLN A 119 12.95 7.92 25.74
N PHE A 120 11.72 7.58 25.35
CA PHE A 120 10.64 7.29 26.30
C PHE A 120 10.52 5.80 26.60
N GLY A 121 11.13 4.93 25.79
CA GLY A 121 10.99 3.47 25.89
C GLY A 121 9.56 3.02 25.62
N LYS A 122 8.85 3.72 24.73
CA LYS A 122 7.43 3.54 24.42
C LYS A 122 7.21 3.50 22.91
N SER A 123 6.13 2.85 22.48
CA SER A 123 5.72 2.79 21.09
C SER A 123 4.48 3.64 20.85
N TYR A 124 4.43 4.30 19.70
CA TYR A 124 3.39 5.24 19.30
C TYR A 124 2.80 4.85 17.95
N VAL A 125 1.50 5.07 17.80
CA VAL A 125 0.74 4.77 16.59
C VAL A 125 -0.03 5.99 16.15
N LEU A 126 0.04 6.29 14.85
CA LEU A 126 -0.78 7.28 14.16
C LEU A 126 -1.89 6.55 13.42
N TYR A 127 -3.12 6.99 13.61
CA TYR A 127 -4.29 6.37 12.98
C TYR A 127 -5.34 7.40 12.61
N VAL A 128 -6.16 7.07 11.61
CA VAL A 128 -7.29 7.88 11.15
C VAL A 128 -8.56 7.04 11.21
N PRO A 129 -9.75 7.65 11.35
CA PRO A 129 -10.98 6.91 11.27
C PRO A 129 -11.16 6.30 9.86
N ALA A 130 -11.53 5.02 9.80
CA ALA A 130 -11.77 4.32 8.54
C ALA A 130 -13.15 4.71 7.98
N THR A 131 -13.24 5.89 7.35
CA THR A 131 -14.45 6.43 6.71
C THR A 131 -14.28 6.53 5.19
N ASP A 132 -15.37 6.76 4.46
CA ASP A 132 -15.33 7.04 3.00
C ASP A 132 -14.86 8.47 2.67
N GLU A 133 -14.49 9.27 3.67
CA GLU A 133 -14.03 10.65 3.47
C GLU A 133 -12.60 10.67 2.92
N PRO A 134 -12.21 11.66 2.10
CA PRO A 134 -10.83 11.76 1.62
C PRO A 134 -9.88 12.00 2.80
N MET A 135 -8.68 11.40 2.73
CA MET A 135 -7.69 11.43 3.82
C MET A 135 -7.32 12.85 4.27
N GLU A 136 -7.29 13.81 3.35
CA GLU A 136 -7.02 15.24 3.62
C GLU A 136 -8.08 15.91 4.53
N GLU A 137 -9.28 15.33 4.61
CA GLU A 137 -10.38 15.81 5.47
C GLU A 137 -10.49 15.03 6.79
N ARG A 138 -9.67 13.99 6.99
CA ARG A 138 -9.69 13.17 8.21
C ARG A 138 -8.74 13.74 9.27
N ASP A 139 -9.19 13.76 10.52
CA ASP A 139 -8.33 14.06 11.66
C ASP A 139 -7.38 12.89 11.96
N ILE A 140 -6.08 13.18 12.04
CA ILE A 140 -5.06 12.21 12.45
C ILE A 140 -5.01 12.17 13.97
N PHE A 141 -5.12 10.97 14.53
CA PHE A 141 -5.02 10.70 15.96
C PHE A 141 -3.70 10.00 16.27
N ALA A 142 -3.21 10.24 17.49
CA ALA A 142 -2.03 9.59 18.01
C ALA A 142 -2.31 8.97 19.38
N ALA A 143 -1.80 7.75 19.58
CA ALA A 143 -1.83 7.08 20.87
C ALA A 143 -0.54 6.33 21.12
N GLN A 144 -0.25 6.06 22.40
CA GLN A 144 0.74 5.06 22.78
C GLN A 144 0.12 3.67 22.55
N TYR A 145 0.93 2.68 22.16
CA TYR A 145 0.46 1.30 22.06
C TYR A 145 1.40 0.28 22.72
N LEU A 146 0.83 -0.85 23.11
CA LEU A 146 1.58 -2.04 23.53
C LEU A 146 1.63 -3.03 22.36
N SER A 147 2.84 -3.37 21.92
CA SER A 147 3.06 -4.42 20.93
C SER A 147 2.96 -5.79 21.59
N GLY A 148 2.13 -6.66 21.01
CA GLY A 148 2.03 -8.06 21.38
C GLY A 148 3.23 -8.87 20.91
N ASN A 149 3.24 -10.15 21.27
CA ASN A 149 4.32 -11.08 20.91
C ASN A 149 4.50 -11.27 19.39
N ASP A 150 3.49 -10.92 18.60
CA ASP A 150 3.47 -11.01 17.14
C ASP A 150 3.67 -9.64 16.46
N GLY A 151 3.95 -8.57 17.22
CA GLY A 151 4.07 -7.21 16.70
C GLY A 151 2.75 -6.46 16.53
N SER A 152 1.61 -7.11 16.74
CA SER A 152 0.27 -6.50 16.68
C SER A 152 0.03 -5.50 17.83
N ILE A 153 -0.85 -4.53 17.60
CA ILE A 153 -1.30 -3.57 18.62
C ILE A 153 -2.29 -4.27 19.57
N GLU A 154 -1.90 -4.51 20.83
CA GLU A 154 -2.76 -5.15 21.83
C GLU A 154 -3.63 -4.15 22.60
N GLU A 155 -3.07 -3.00 22.96
CA GLU A 155 -3.75 -2.00 23.78
C GLU A 155 -3.28 -0.59 23.39
N LEU A 156 -4.23 0.35 23.36
CA LEU A 156 -3.99 1.77 23.14
C LEU A 156 -4.06 2.54 24.45
N LEU A 157 -3.09 3.41 24.65
CA LEU A 157 -2.92 4.22 25.84
C LEU A 157 -2.86 5.71 25.44
N PRO A 158 -3.46 6.61 26.22
CA PRO A 158 -3.39 8.04 25.95
C PRO A 158 -1.97 8.57 26.17
N ILE A 159 -1.57 9.59 25.39
CA ILE A 159 -0.33 10.31 25.58
C ILE A 159 -0.55 11.41 26.64
N GLU A 160 0.16 11.30 27.76
CA GLU A 160 -0.10 12.16 28.94
C GLU A 160 0.80 13.40 29.02
N THR A 161 1.93 13.43 28.29
CA THR A 161 2.95 14.48 28.47
C THR A 161 3.21 15.29 27.20
N ASP A 162 3.46 16.60 27.37
CA ASP A 162 3.78 17.52 26.27
C ASP A 162 5.07 17.13 25.53
N GLU A 163 6.05 16.52 26.23
CA GLU A 163 7.29 16.06 25.62
C GLU A 163 7.06 14.90 24.63
N GLU A 164 6.16 13.98 24.98
CA GLU A 164 5.75 12.89 24.09
C GLU A 164 4.96 13.43 22.90
N TRP A 165 4.06 14.39 23.12
CA TRP A 165 3.33 15.05 22.03
C TRP A 165 4.26 15.76 21.06
N ALA A 166 5.24 16.51 21.56
CA ALA A 166 6.21 17.18 20.71
C ALA A 166 7.02 16.19 19.84
N PHE A 167 7.34 15.00 20.37
CA PHE A 167 8.01 13.95 19.61
C PHE A 167 7.12 13.36 18.52
N VAL A 168 5.85 13.08 18.84
CA VAL A 168 4.89 12.56 17.86
C VAL A 168 4.63 13.59 16.75
N GLU A 169 4.52 14.88 17.09
CA GLU A 169 4.37 15.96 16.12
C GLU A 169 5.59 16.09 15.21
N ASP A 170 6.80 15.88 15.73
CA ASP A 170 8.04 15.90 14.92
C ASP A 170 7.98 14.79 13.86
N VAL A 171 7.69 13.55 14.27
CA VAL A 171 7.52 12.41 13.36
C VAL A 171 6.40 12.66 12.35
N LEU A 172 5.27 13.23 12.78
CA LEU A 172 4.16 13.55 11.90
C LEU A 172 4.53 14.58 10.83
N ASN A 173 5.39 15.56 11.15
CA ASN A 173 5.86 16.57 10.19
C ASN A 173 6.94 16.03 9.23
N GLU A 174 7.57 14.90 9.55
CA GLU A 174 8.54 14.22 8.69
C GLU A 174 7.91 13.22 7.70
N LEU A 175 6.63 12.87 7.90
CA LEU A 175 5.81 12.08 6.98
C LEU A 175 5.37 12.91 5.76
#